data_AF-A0A813R9W9-F1
#
_entry.id   AF-A0A813R9W9-F1
#
_cell.length_a   1.000
_cell.length_b   1.000
_cell.length_c   1.000
_cell.angle_alpha   90.00
_cell.angle_beta   90.00
_cell.angle_gamma   90.00
#
_symmetry.space_group_name_H-M   'P 1'
#
loop_
_entity.id
_entity.type
_entity.pdbx_description
1 polymer ?
#
loop_
_entity_poly.entity_id
_entity_poly.type
_entity_poly.pdbx_seq_one_letter_code
_entity_poly.pdbx_strand_id
1 'polypeptide(L)'
;MVNILDKNCELNESTTTTTTTTTTTKVSILIKRQTKILNTSSMSSSLSPHYNNKILDMIAVKPMNIIALIDVESKFPKGTDLSCLEKLHKFHSTHKNYIKPKSSAIRAFGLTHFAGNVEYNVNDFLEKNRDTFSGDLMQLVQTRTNKLGSQFKKSLDSLMATLNSCSPFFVRCVKPNEFKKPLLFDRQLVVRQLRYSGMMETIRIRRAGYPTRHSYPDFVDRYRFLIDGIKPSHKEDCREASAKICKSVLANTDYQLGKTKVFLKDAQDVYLEQLREQVLARKILILQKSIRGWAQPRKYNRYRQSSLVIQAYWRGYVHRKKFKIMKMGFMRLQALYQARLVSHRYNILRNKITNLQRFCRGYLSRQNYPKKLNAILVIQAGVRTFIAQKTYKRMKIESEKRMEVERFILEEQKRLELQVKNAKRAKKNTERSYNERLQQLEIERREAEKRERDEVRKKRDIIMNAKHSNDYYNKDDTNLVDEMLIQSNNSIKY
;
A
#
# COMPACT_ATOMS: atom_id res chain seq x y z
N MET A 1 33.49 -24.15 15.73
CA MET A 1 34.55 -24.54 14.79
C MET A 1 35.78 -23.67 15.03
N VAL A 2 36.67 -24.10 15.92
CA VAL A 2 38.06 -23.61 15.99
C VAL A 2 38.89 -24.87 16.21
N ASN A 3 39.49 -25.38 15.14
CA ASN A 3 40.36 -26.55 15.22
C ASN A 3 41.69 -26.10 15.83
N ILE A 4 42.03 -26.65 16.98
CA ILE A 4 43.41 -26.65 17.48
C ILE A 4 44.07 -27.87 16.84
N LEU A 5 45.12 -27.63 16.05
CA LEU A 5 45.89 -28.68 15.39
C LEU A 5 46.86 -29.29 16.39
N ASP A 6 46.58 -30.51 16.84
CA ASP A 6 47.60 -31.37 17.42
C ASP A 6 48.65 -31.67 16.34
N LYS A 7 49.91 -31.36 16.64
CA LYS A 7 51.06 -31.87 15.91
C LYS A 7 51.91 -32.71 16.86
N ASN A 8 51.86 -34.02 16.64
CA ASN A 8 52.79 -34.98 17.19
C ASN A 8 54.23 -34.54 16.92
N CYS A 9 55.09 -34.67 17.93
CA CYS A 9 56.54 -34.61 17.76
C CYS A 9 57.15 -35.72 18.62
N GLU A 10 57.33 -36.88 17.99
CA GLU A 10 58.09 -37.99 18.56
C GLU A 10 59.57 -37.57 18.62
N LEU A 11 60.17 -37.60 19.80
CA LEU A 11 61.62 -37.50 19.96
C LEU A 11 62.12 -38.48 21.03
N ASN A 12 62.50 -39.64 20.51
CA ASN A 12 63.41 -40.67 21.00
C ASN A 12 63.91 -40.58 22.46
N GLU A 13 63.70 -41.69 23.16
CA GLU A 13 64.46 -42.03 24.35
C GLU A 13 65.97 -42.10 24.06
N SER A 14 66.77 -41.48 24.92
CA SER A 14 68.14 -41.91 25.18
C SER A 14 68.44 -41.69 26.66
N THR A 15 69.00 -42.73 27.27
CA THR A 15 69.23 -42.80 28.70
C THR A 15 70.48 -42.03 29.10
N THR A 16 70.40 -41.22 30.16
CA THR A 16 71.56 -40.95 31.02
C THR A 16 71.14 -40.54 32.42
N THR A 17 71.94 -40.97 33.38
CA THR A 17 71.65 -40.95 34.82
C THR A 17 71.98 -39.62 35.50
N THR A 18 71.58 -39.51 36.78
CA THR A 18 72.05 -38.52 37.79
C THR A 18 71.65 -37.04 37.61
N THR A 19 70.66 -36.58 38.39
CA THR A 19 70.89 -35.62 39.51
C THR A 19 69.61 -35.25 40.26
N THR A 20 69.40 -35.87 41.42
CA THR A 20 68.37 -35.49 42.39
C THR A 20 68.85 -34.33 43.29
N THR A 21 68.53 -33.06 42.99
CA THR A 21 68.57 -31.91 43.96
C THR A 21 68.02 -30.59 43.36
N THR A 22 66.71 -30.46 43.15
CA THR A 22 66.13 -29.28 42.45
C THR A 22 64.92 -28.59 43.08
N THR A 23 64.37 -29.06 44.20
CA THR A 23 63.24 -28.43 44.91
C THR A 23 63.67 -27.29 45.85
N THR A 24 64.77 -27.44 46.59
CA THR A 24 65.34 -26.41 47.49
C THR A 24 65.92 -25.21 46.73
N THR A 25 66.30 -25.43 45.48
CA THR A 25 67.10 -24.48 44.70
C THR A 25 66.28 -23.29 44.19
N LYS A 26 64.96 -23.39 43.96
CA LYS A 26 64.20 -22.28 43.33
C LYS A 26 63.84 -21.12 44.26
N VAL A 27 63.51 -21.35 45.54
CA VAL A 27 63.41 -20.24 46.53
C VAL A 27 64.80 -19.62 46.73
N SER A 28 65.82 -20.47 46.77
CA SER A 28 67.22 -20.05 46.80
C SER A 28 67.66 -19.30 45.53
N ILE A 29 67.06 -19.52 44.36
CA ILE A 29 67.34 -18.82 43.10
C ILE A 29 66.54 -17.52 43.00
N LEU A 30 65.31 -17.46 43.52
CA LEU A 30 64.59 -16.19 43.66
C LEU A 30 65.39 -15.23 44.55
N ILE A 31 65.89 -15.73 45.68
CA ILE A 31 66.67 -14.94 46.64
C ILE A 31 68.14 -14.75 46.19
N LYS A 32 68.79 -15.71 45.50
CA LYS A 32 70.09 -15.48 44.84
C LYS A 32 70.02 -14.50 43.67
N ARG A 33 68.88 -14.41 42.96
CA ARG A 33 68.62 -13.33 42.00
C ARG A 33 68.35 -11.99 42.71
N GLN A 34 67.83 -12.00 43.93
CA GLN A 34 67.68 -10.80 44.77
C GLN A 34 69.05 -10.30 45.29
N THR A 35 69.90 -11.18 45.84
CA THR A 35 71.26 -10.81 46.31
C THR A 35 72.21 -10.42 45.18
N LYS A 36 72.06 -10.99 43.97
CA LYS A 36 72.84 -10.55 42.80
C LYS A 36 72.45 -9.15 42.28
N ILE A 37 71.39 -8.54 42.82
CA ILE A 37 70.97 -7.14 42.53
C ILE A 37 71.32 -6.21 43.69
N LEU A 38 71.34 -6.69 44.94
CA LEU A 38 71.76 -5.89 46.10
C LEU A 38 73.29 -5.78 46.29
N ASN A 39 74.09 -6.60 45.60
CA ASN A 39 75.56 -6.50 45.65
C ASN A 39 76.16 -5.24 44.97
N THR A 40 75.34 -4.27 44.53
CA THR A 40 75.79 -2.93 44.07
C THR A 40 75.28 -1.78 44.95
N SER A 41 74.66 -2.06 46.09
CA SER A 41 74.24 -1.03 47.06
C SER A 41 74.20 -1.61 48.46
N SER A 42 75.02 -1.06 49.36
CA SER A 42 75.21 -1.51 50.73
C SER A 42 73.93 -1.47 51.59
N MET A 43 73.12 -2.53 51.60
CA MET A 43 72.12 -2.78 52.65
C MET A 43 71.62 -4.24 52.73
N SER A 44 71.22 -4.64 53.94
CA SER A 44 70.52 -5.88 54.34
C SER A 44 71.36 -7.17 54.50
N SER A 45 71.85 -7.32 55.73
CA SER A 45 72.11 -8.59 56.39
C SER A 45 70.87 -9.51 56.50
N SER A 46 71.12 -10.82 56.48
CA SER A 46 70.34 -11.88 57.14
C SER A 46 68.81 -11.96 56.94
N LEU A 47 68.34 -12.23 55.70
CA LEU A 47 66.99 -12.78 55.46
C LEU A 47 67.09 -14.25 54.99
N SER A 48 66.73 -15.21 55.86
CA SER A 48 66.96 -16.64 55.64
C SER A 48 65.69 -17.41 55.25
N PRO A 49 65.55 -17.90 54.00
CA PRO A 49 64.44 -18.75 53.56
C PRO A 49 64.57 -20.23 53.99
N HIS A 50 65.53 -20.58 54.85
CA HIS A 50 65.94 -21.97 55.07
C HIS A 50 65.01 -22.84 55.95
N TYR A 51 63.93 -22.31 56.52
CA TYR A 51 63.18 -23.01 57.57
C TYR A 51 62.38 -24.24 57.09
N ASN A 52 61.56 -24.13 56.03
CA ASN A 52 60.69 -25.26 55.62
C ASN A 52 61.42 -26.40 54.90
N ASN A 53 62.57 -26.15 54.28
CA ASN A 53 63.28 -27.19 53.55
C ASN A 53 63.81 -28.29 54.50
N LYS A 54 64.15 -27.93 55.75
CA LYS A 54 64.62 -28.89 56.76
C LYS A 54 63.56 -29.89 57.21
N ILE A 55 62.28 -29.48 57.29
CA ILE A 55 61.19 -30.42 57.59
C ILE A 55 60.80 -31.25 56.36
N LEU A 56 60.79 -30.66 55.16
CA LEU A 56 60.55 -31.43 53.92
C LEU A 56 61.63 -32.49 53.69
N ASP A 57 62.89 -32.15 53.95
CA ASP A 57 64.03 -33.07 53.96
C ASP A 57 63.77 -34.28 54.85
N MET A 58 63.33 -34.04 56.09
CA MET A 58 63.05 -35.06 57.10
C MET A 58 61.79 -35.89 56.78
N ILE A 59 60.76 -35.31 56.14
CA ILE A 59 59.53 -36.04 55.79
C ILE A 59 59.71 -36.92 54.56
N ALA A 60 60.34 -36.40 53.49
CA ALA A 60 60.23 -37.02 52.15
C ALA A 60 61.49 -36.99 51.26
N VAL A 61 62.48 -36.11 51.49
CA VAL A 61 63.56 -35.90 50.49
C VAL A 61 64.87 -36.63 50.83
N LYS A 62 65.35 -36.56 52.08
CA LYS A 62 66.64 -37.17 52.46
C LYS A 62 66.56 -38.69 52.63
N PRO A 63 67.67 -39.44 52.54
CA PRO A 63 67.69 -40.84 52.97
C PRO A 63 67.31 -40.95 54.46
N MET A 64 66.68 -42.07 54.84
CA MET A 64 66.08 -42.27 56.17
C MET A 64 65.06 -41.18 56.58
N ASN A 65 64.32 -40.63 55.62
CA ASN A 65 63.16 -39.77 55.92
C ASN A 65 61.98 -40.58 56.51
N ILE A 66 61.03 -39.88 57.12
CA ILE A 66 59.87 -40.45 57.81
C ILE A 66 59.08 -41.40 56.89
N ILE A 67 58.75 -40.99 55.65
CA ILE A 67 58.01 -41.85 54.70
C ILE A 67 58.81 -43.11 54.35
N ALA A 68 60.13 -42.99 54.12
CA ALA A 68 60.99 -44.12 53.80
C ALA A 68 61.13 -45.11 54.97
N LEU A 69 61.20 -44.61 56.22
CA LEU A 69 61.22 -45.46 57.41
C LEU A 69 59.89 -46.21 57.60
N ILE A 70 58.76 -45.54 57.37
CA ILE A 70 57.43 -46.18 57.39
C ILE A 70 57.32 -47.22 56.26
N ASP A 71 57.73 -46.91 55.03
CA ASP A 71 57.68 -47.84 53.89
C ASP A 71 58.58 -49.07 54.08
N VAL A 72 59.73 -48.93 54.75
CA VAL A 72 60.60 -50.05 55.12
C VAL A 72 59.95 -50.90 56.21
N GLU A 73 59.39 -50.30 57.25
CA GLU A 73 58.73 -51.05 58.33
C GLU A 73 57.44 -51.73 57.88
N SER A 74 56.67 -51.09 56.99
CA SER A 74 55.47 -51.66 56.34
C SER A 74 55.76 -52.92 55.53
N LYS A 75 57.01 -53.12 55.07
CA LYS A 75 57.48 -54.34 54.37
C LYS A 75 57.98 -55.42 55.32
N PHE A 76 58.29 -55.10 56.57
CA PHE A 76 58.84 -56.07 57.51
C PHE A 76 57.70 -56.95 58.08
N PRO A 77 57.76 -58.30 57.96
CA PRO A 77 56.65 -59.16 58.38
C PRO A 77 56.29 -59.08 59.87
N LYS A 78 57.29 -58.80 60.72
CA LYS A 78 57.13 -58.57 62.16
C LYS A 78 57.15 -57.06 62.54
N GLY A 79 56.98 -56.17 61.56
CA GLY A 79 56.97 -54.72 61.78
C GLY A 79 55.69 -54.27 62.49
N THR A 80 55.86 -53.49 63.56
CA THR A 80 54.76 -52.94 64.38
C THR A 80 54.85 -51.41 64.42
N ASP A 81 53.75 -50.72 64.72
CA ASP A 81 53.76 -49.26 64.84
C ASP A 81 54.74 -48.76 65.93
N LEU A 82 54.93 -49.56 66.99
CA LEU A 82 55.91 -49.30 68.05
C LEU A 82 57.35 -49.40 67.52
N SER A 83 57.71 -50.47 66.80
CA SER A 83 59.05 -50.61 66.21
C SER A 83 59.32 -49.56 65.12
N CYS A 84 58.27 -49.09 64.43
CA CYS A 84 58.34 -47.92 63.56
C CYS A 84 58.66 -46.64 64.35
N LEU A 85 57.93 -46.37 65.45
CA LEU A 85 58.12 -45.19 66.29
C LEU A 85 59.51 -45.14 66.94
N GLU A 86 60.03 -46.27 67.41
CA GLU A 86 61.39 -46.38 67.94
C GLU A 86 62.45 -46.02 66.89
N LYS A 87 62.28 -46.48 65.65
CA LYS A 87 63.15 -46.10 64.52
C LYS A 87 63.07 -44.60 64.22
N LEU A 88 61.86 -44.02 64.18
CA LEU A 88 61.67 -42.57 64.01
C LEU A 88 62.36 -41.77 65.14
N HIS A 89 62.21 -42.18 66.39
CA HIS A 89 62.91 -41.57 67.52
C HIS A 89 64.44 -41.71 67.40
N LYS A 90 64.94 -42.88 66.99
CA LYS A 90 66.39 -43.12 66.81
C LYS A 90 67.00 -42.22 65.73
N PHE A 91 66.33 -42.05 64.59
CA PHE A 91 66.86 -41.27 63.46
C PHE A 91 66.57 -39.77 63.50
N HIS A 92 65.56 -39.31 64.25
CA HIS A 92 65.11 -37.91 64.20
C HIS A 92 65.06 -37.17 65.54
N SER A 93 65.26 -37.81 66.69
CA SER A 93 65.15 -37.13 68.01
C SER A 93 66.08 -35.92 68.21
N THR A 94 67.23 -35.88 67.54
CA THR A 94 68.17 -34.75 67.58
C THR A 94 67.80 -33.60 66.62
N HIS A 95 66.82 -33.79 65.74
CA HIS A 95 66.46 -32.81 64.73
C HIS A 95 65.50 -31.74 65.28
N LYS A 96 65.83 -30.45 65.10
CA LYS A 96 65.05 -29.31 65.61
C LYS A 96 63.56 -29.29 65.20
N ASN A 97 63.20 -29.96 64.09
CA ASN A 97 61.81 -30.04 63.63
C ASN A 97 61.03 -31.28 64.12
N TYR A 98 61.65 -32.14 64.92
CA TYR A 98 61.05 -33.34 65.49
C TYR A 98 60.81 -33.15 66.99
N ILE A 99 59.67 -33.63 67.49
CA ILE A 99 59.29 -33.59 68.91
C ILE A 99 59.12 -35.03 69.37
N LYS A 100 59.99 -35.48 70.27
CA LYS A 100 59.80 -36.73 71.01
C LYS A 100 58.95 -36.44 72.26
N PRO A 101 57.85 -37.17 72.53
CA PRO A 101 57.11 -37.03 73.78
C PRO A 101 57.99 -37.33 75.00
N LYS A 102 57.69 -36.68 76.14
CA LYS A 102 58.45 -36.88 77.39
C LYS A 102 58.26 -38.27 78.00
N SER A 103 57.13 -38.93 77.73
CA SER A 103 56.82 -40.28 78.21
C SER A 103 56.81 -41.27 77.04
N SER A 104 57.57 -42.36 77.17
CA SER A 104 57.59 -43.47 76.20
C SER A 104 56.26 -44.23 76.12
N ALA A 105 55.33 -44.01 77.06
CA ALA A 105 53.98 -44.57 76.99
C ALA A 105 53.11 -43.89 75.90
N ILE A 106 53.48 -42.68 75.46
CA ILE A 106 52.76 -41.94 74.43
C ILE A 106 53.20 -42.45 73.06
N ARG A 107 52.33 -43.21 72.39
CA ARG A 107 52.54 -43.73 71.02
C ARG A 107 52.37 -42.64 69.96
N ALA A 108 53.18 -41.58 70.05
CA ALA A 108 53.12 -40.47 69.10
C ALA A 108 54.50 -39.86 68.84
N PHE A 109 54.60 -39.10 67.75
CA PHE A 109 55.69 -38.17 67.51
C PHE A 109 55.13 -36.83 67.03
N GLY A 110 55.77 -35.73 67.40
CA GLY A 110 55.39 -34.41 66.93
C GLY A 110 56.34 -33.88 65.86
N LEU A 111 55.82 -33.01 64.99
CA LEU A 111 56.58 -32.30 63.97
C LEU A 111 56.29 -30.80 64.05
N THR A 112 57.30 -29.95 63.90
CA THR A 112 57.12 -28.49 63.86
C THR A 112 56.89 -28.02 62.41
N HIS A 113 55.65 -28.13 61.95
CA HIS A 113 55.24 -27.67 60.62
C HIS A 113 55.24 -26.14 60.53
N PHE A 114 55.23 -25.64 59.30
CA PHE A 114 55.13 -24.22 58.97
C PHE A 114 53.97 -23.50 59.67
N ALA A 115 52.83 -24.18 59.84
CA ALA A 115 51.63 -23.65 60.49
C ALA A 115 51.60 -23.81 62.03
N GLY A 116 52.53 -24.57 62.60
CA GLY A 116 52.56 -24.91 64.03
C GLY A 116 53.00 -26.35 64.30
N ASN A 117 53.02 -26.72 65.57
CA ASN A 117 53.35 -28.08 65.99
C ASN A 117 52.14 -29.00 65.78
N VAL A 118 52.37 -30.20 65.25
CA VAL A 118 51.35 -31.24 65.06
C VAL A 118 51.87 -32.53 65.67
N GLU A 119 51.03 -33.21 66.46
CA GLU A 119 51.32 -34.53 67.02
C GLU A 119 50.63 -35.62 66.21
N TYR A 120 51.36 -36.68 65.89
CA TYR A 120 50.94 -37.82 65.09
C TYR A 120 50.95 -39.07 65.97
N ASN A 121 49.77 -39.61 66.28
CA ASN A 121 49.63 -40.92 66.90
C ASN A 121 49.98 -41.99 65.86
N VAL A 122 50.87 -42.93 66.20
CA VAL A 122 51.32 -43.98 65.27
C VAL A 122 50.38 -45.18 65.14
N ASN A 123 49.30 -45.26 65.93
CA ASN A 123 48.37 -46.39 65.86
C ASN A 123 47.84 -46.59 64.42
N ASP A 124 48.01 -47.82 63.94
CA ASP A 124 47.64 -48.33 62.62
C ASP A 124 48.33 -47.58 61.45
N PHE A 125 49.47 -46.92 61.68
CA PHE A 125 50.26 -46.26 60.62
C PHE A 125 50.75 -47.27 59.58
N LEU A 126 51.27 -48.42 60.03
CA LEU A 126 51.80 -49.43 59.12
C LEU A 126 50.68 -50.11 58.32
N GLU A 127 49.50 -50.32 58.93
CA GLU A 127 48.34 -50.90 58.25
C GLU A 127 47.79 -49.93 57.20
N LYS A 128 47.54 -48.67 57.56
CA LYS A 128 47.09 -47.62 56.63
C LYS A 128 48.07 -47.40 55.47
N ASN A 129 49.38 -47.51 55.70
CA ASN A 129 50.38 -47.40 54.63
C ASN A 129 50.58 -48.69 53.82
N ARG A 130 50.18 -49.86 54.34
CA ARG A 130 50.29 -51.13 53.62
C ARG A 130 49.36 -51.17 52.38
N ASP A 131 48.24 -50.45 52.44
CA ASP A 131 47.25 -50.28 51.36
C ASP A 131 46.80 -51.62 50.76
N THR A 132 46.56 -52.59 51.65
CA THR A 132 46.30 -53.99 51.31
C THR A 132 44.82 -54.28 51.16
N PHE A 133 44.37 -54.48 49.92
CA PHE A 133 43.16 -55.24 49.61
C PHE A 133 43.34 -56.72 49.98
N SER A 134 42.24 -57.48 50.08
CA SER A 134 42.33 -58.94 50.24
C SER A 134 43.03 -59.58 49.03
N GLY A 135 43.72 -60.70 49.25
CA GLY A 135 44.46 -61.40 48.20
C GLY A 135 43.58 -61.76 47.00
N ASP A 136 42.37 -62.26 47.28
CA ASP A 136 41.39 -62.67 46.28
C ASP A 136 40.94 -61.50 45.39
N LEU A 137 40.75 -60.31 45.97
CA LEU A 137 40.39 -59.10 45.21
C LEU A 137 41.57 -58.59 44.37
N MET A 138 42.82 -58.70 44.85
CA MET A 138 43.99 -58.37 44.04
C MET A 138 44.18 -59.35 42.87
N GLN A 139 43.89 -60.63 43.08
CA GLN A 139 43.97 -61.65 42.02
C GLN A 139 42.94 -61.41 40.90
N LEU A 140 41.76 -60.89 41.25
CA LEU A 140 40.72 -60.50 40.28
C LEU A 140 41.09 -59.24 39.47
N VAL A 141 41.89 -58.32 40.03
CA VAL A 141 42.15 -56.98 39.46
C VAL A 141 43.55 -56.83 38.84
N GLN A 142 44.46 -57.81 39.02
CA GLN A 142 45.84 -57.83 38.47
C GLN A 142 46.74 -56.63 38.84
N THR A 143 46.36 -55.80 39.81
CA THR A 143 47.14 -54.63 40.24
C THR A 143 48.10 -54.93 41.38
N ARG A 144 49.38 -54.59 41.22
CA ARG A 144 50.34 -54.57 42.33
C ARG A 144 50.08 -53.36 43.24
N THR A 145 49.90 -53.58 44.54
CA THR A 145 49.76 -52.52 45.55
C THR A 145 51.10 -51.80 45.76
N ASN A 146 51.15 -50.52 45.37
CA ASN A 146 52.22 -49.62 45.78
C ASN A 146 51.93 -49.10 47.20
N LYS A 147 52.95 -48.73 47.98
CA LYS A 147 52.72 -48.14 49.31
C LYS A 147 52.17 -46.72 49.19
N LEU A 148 51.18 -46.40 50.02
CA LEU A 148 50.39 -45.17 49.93
C LEU A 148 51.26 -43.92 50.03
N GLY A 149 52.21 -43.88 50.97
CA GLY A 149 53.15 -42.76 51.13
C GLY A 149 54.03 -42.52 49.90
N SER A 150 54.55 -43.60 49.31
CA SER A 150 55.33 -43.54 48.05
C SER A 150 54.48 -43.12 46.84
N GLN A 151 53.23 -43.56 46.74
CA GLN A 151 52.30 -43.17 45.67
C GLN A 151 51.89 -41.69 45.77
N PHE A 152 51.54 -41.23 46.98
CA PHE A 152 51.22 -39.83 47.25
C PHE A 152 52.41 -38.92 46.94
N LYS A 153 53.64 -39.31 47.33
CA LYS A 153 54.85 -38.57 46.97
C LYS A 153 55.03 -38.44 45.45
N LYS A 154 54.93 -39.54 44.69
CA LYS A 154 55.03 -39.50 43.22
C LYS A 154 53.99 -38.56 42.58
N SER A 155 52.75 -38.58 43.09
CA SER A 155 51.68 -37.68 42.64
C SER A 155 52.01 -36.21 42.92
N LEU A 156 52.50 -35.89 44.13
CA LEU A 156 52.96 -34.54 44.50
C LEU A 156 54.15 -34.07 43.66
N ASP A 157 55.16 -34.92 43.44
CA ASP A 157 56.33 -34.57 42.63
C ASP A 157 55.93 -34.26 41.18
N SER A 158 54.99 -35.03 40.61
CA SER A 158 54.41 -34.78 39.28
C SER A 158 53.63 -33.46 39.23
N LEU A 159 52.72 -33.23 40.19
CA LEU A 159 51.98 -31.96 40.30
C LEU A 159 52.92 -30.75 40.44
N MET A 160 53.96 -30.88 41.26
CA MET A 160 54.96 -29.83 41.43
C MET A 160 55.80 -29.61 40.18
N ALA A 161 56.06 -30.64 39.35
CA ALA A 161 56.70 -30.47 38.05
C ALA A 161 55.83 -29.61 37.11
N THR A 162 54.53 -29.94 37.00
CA THR A 162 53.54 -29.18 36.21
C THR A 162 53.41 -27.73 36.69
N LEU A 163 53.27 -27.50 38.00
CA LEU A 163 53.19 -26.15 38.56
C LEU A 163 54.48 -25.34 38.38
N ASN A 164 55.64 -26.00 38.19
CA ASN A 164 56.94 -25.37 37.99
C ASN A 164 57.23 -24.94 36.54
N SER A 165 56.45 -25.40 35.55
CA SER A 165 56.52 -24.93 34.15
C SER A 165 55.59 -23.75 33.87
N CYS A 166 54.52 -23.59 34.66
CA CYS A 166 53.58 -22.48 34.57
C CYS A 166 54.04 -21.20 35.30
N SER A 167 53.35 -20.08 35.07
CA SER A 167 53.43 -18.88 35.90
C SER A 167 52.37 -18.92 37.02
N PRO A 168 52.76 -19.05 38.31
CA PRO A 168 51.80 -19.25 39.39
C PRO A 168 51.19 -17.93 39.89
N PHE A 169 49.87 -17.93 40.03
CA PHE A 169 49.12 -16.92 40.75
C PHE A 169 48.67 -17.49 42.10
N PHE A 170 48.83 -16.72 43.19
CA PHE A 170 48.59 -17.20 44.55
C PHE A 170 47.38 -16.50 45.19
N VAL A 171 46.30 -17.25 45.37
CA VAL A 171 45.19 -16.88 46.27
C VAL A 171 45.46 -17.51 47.63
N ARG A 172 45.26 -16.77 48.72
CA ARG A 172 45.47 -17.23 50.10
C ARG A 172 44.19 -17.03 50.92
N CYS A 173 43.51 -18.13 51.21
CA CYS A 173 42.33 -18.12 52.07
C CYS A 173 42.73 -17.91 53.53
N VAL A 174 41.92 -17.16 54.29
CA VAL A 174 42.12 -16.87 55.71
C VAL A 174 40.80 -17.12 56.44
N LYS A 175 40.83 -17.95 57.49
CA LYS A 175 39.68 -18.27 58.34
C LYS A 175 39.41 -17.11 59.32
N PRO A 176 38.24 -16.46 59.31
CA PRO A 176 37.99 -15.28 60.14
C PRO A 176 37.73 -15.61 61.62
N ASN A 177 37.15 -16.77 61.92
CA ASN A 177 36.90 -17.26 63.28
C ASN A 177 36.76 -18.80 63.29
N GLU A 178 36.87 -19.43 64.45
CA GLU A 178 36.74 -20.88 64.55
C GLU A 178 35.29 -21.39 64.58
N PHE A 179 34.38 -20.58 65.09
CA PHE A 179 32.95 -20.89 65.31
C PHE A 179 32.10 -20.93 64.02
N LYS A 180 32.71 -20.75 62.83
CA LYS A 180 32.03 -20.66 61.53
C LYS A 180 30.94 -19.57 61.46
N LYS A 181 30.98 -18.56 62.34
CA LYS A 181 29.98 -17.47 62.37
C LYS A 181 30.27 -16.45 61.28
N PRO A 182 29.27 -15.92 60.55
CA PRO A 182 29.47 -14.82 59.62
C PRO A 182 29.89 -13.55 60.39
N LEU A 183 30.67 -12.68 59.74
CA LEU A 183 31.12 -11.36 60.23
C LEU A 183 31.92 -11.32 61.55
N LEU A 184 32.08 -12.44 62.26
CA LEU A 184 32.94 -12.53 63.44
C LEU A 184 34.42 -12.61 63.02
N PHE A 185 35.22 -11.62 63.43
CA PHE A 185 36.64 -11.51 63.09
C PHE A 185 37.54 -11.65 64.31
N ASP A 186 38.17 -12.82 64.45
CA ASP A 186 39.21 -13.06 65.46
C ASP A 186 40.56 -12.53 64.95
N ARG A 187 40.98 -11.39 65.51
CA ARG A 187 42.25 -10.73 65.20
C ARG A 187 43.46 -11.63 65.50
N GLN A 188 43.45 -12.41 66.58
CA GLN A 188 44.60 -13.24 66.95
C GLN A 188 44.75 -14.44 66.01
N LEU A 189 43.65 -15.12 65.69
CA LEU A 189 43.60 -16.21 64.72
C LEU A 189 44.06 -15.74 63.33
N VAL A 190 43.55 -14.59 62.86
CA VAL A 190 43.93 -14.04 61.54
C VAL A 190 45.39 -13.60 61.50
N VAL A 191 45.89 -12.91 62.53
CA VAL A 191 47.32 -12.52 62.60
C VAL A 191 48.23 -13.74 62.66
N ARG A 192 47.85 -14.81 63.39
CA ARG A 192 48.59 -16.07 63.42
C ARG A 192 48.68 -16.69 62.02
N GLN A 193 47.57 -16.72 61.27
CA GLN A 193 47.54 -17.18 59.88
C GLN A 193 48.42 -16.35 58.94
N LEU A 194 48.37 -15.01 59.02
CA LEU A 194 49.18 -14.14 58.18
C LEU A 194 50.69 -14.25 58.47
N ARG A 195 51.06 -14.52 59.73
CA ARG A 195 52.44 -14.82 60.14
C ARG A 195 52.88 -16.19 59.62
N TYR A 196 52.18 -17.26 59.99
CA TYR A 196 52.62 -18.61 59.64
C TYR A 196 52.58 -18.87 58.13
N SER A 197 51.69 -18.23 57.38
CA SER A 197 51.61 -18.39 55.92
C SER A 197 52.68 -17.63 55.15
N GLY A 198 53.51 -16.83 55.83
CA GLY A 198 54.56 -15.99 55.23
C GLY A 198 54.03 -14.76 54.47
N MET A 199 52.76 -14.38 54.66
CA MET A 199 52.16 -13.24 53.95
C MET A 199 52.80 -11.90 54.32
N MET A 200 53.07 -11.68 55.62
CA MET A 200 53.75 -10.46 56.08
C MET A 200 55.14 -10.29 55.45
N GLU A 201 55.90 -11.37 55.35
CA GLU A 201 57.23 -11.36 54.74
C GLU A 201 57.16 -11.22 53.22
N THR A 202 56.16 -11.83 52.58
CA THR A 202 55.89 -11.67 51.14
C THR A 202 55.58 -10.21 50.80
N ILE A 203 54.77 -9.52 51.62
CA ILE A 203 54.46 -8.10 51.48
C ILE A 203 55.73 -7.25 51.68
N ARG A 204 56.53 -7.55 52.71
CA ARG A 204 57.79 -6.85 53.00
C ARG A 204 58.77 -6.95 51.82
N ILE A 205 58.98 -8.15 51.28
CA ILE A 205 59.85 -8.39 50.12
C ILE A 205 59.34 -7.67 48.87
N ARG A 206 58.02 -7.68 48.61
CA ARG A 206 57.43 -6.97 47.46
C ARG A 206 57.53 -5.44 47.59
N ARG A 207 57.34 -4.88 48.79
CA ARG A 207 57.43 -3.44 49.05
C ARG A 207 58.87 -2.90 48.99
N ALA A 208 59.84 -3.70 49.44
CA ALA A 208 61.25 -3.31 49.41
C ALA A 208 61.90 -3.56 48.03
N GLY A 209 61.47 -4.59 47.31
CA GLY A 209 62.00 -4.95 46.00
C GLY A 209 61.22 -4.41 44.80
N TYR A 210 61.55 -4.95 43.63
CA TYR A 210 60.91 -4.67 42.35
C TYR A 210 60.18 -5.93 41.85
N PRO A 211 58.87 -6.05 42.10
CA PRO A 211 58.07 -7.20 41.69
C PRO A 211 57.92 -7.29 40.16
N THR A 212 57.69 -6.15 39.48
CA THR A 212 57.51 -6.11 38.03
C THR A 212 58.85 -6.08 37.29
N ARG A 213 58.97 -6.93 36.26
CA ARG A 213 60.24 -7.20 35.56
C ARG A 213 60.03 -7.45 34.06
N HIS A 214 60.26 -6.44 33.24
CA HIS A 214 60.14 -6.54 31.78
C HIS A 214 61.50 -6.83 31.14
N SER A 215 61.55 -7.59 30.04
CA SER A 215 62.77 -7.61 29.21
C SER A 215 62.92 -6.28 28.46
N TYR A 216 64.13 -5.93 28.04
CA TYR A 216 64.34 -4.69 27.29
C TYR A 216 63.52 -4.62 25.98
N PRO A 217 63.48 -5.66 25.12
CA PRO A 217 62.60 -5.67 23.95
C PRO A 217 61.11 -5.52 24.29
N ASP A 218 60.60 -6.30 25.26
CA ASP A 218 59.18 -6.26 25.65
C ASP A 218 58.80 -4.87 26.17
N PHE A 219 59.67 -4.24 26.96
CA PHE A 219 59.45 -2.92 27.53
C PHE A 219 59.38 -1.84 26.45
N VAL A 220 60.30 -1.86 25.49
CA VAL A 220 60.31 -0.91 24.37
C VAL A 220 59.07 -1.10 23.50
N ASP A 221 58.77 -2.31 23.03
CA ASP A 221 57.62 -2.48 22.13
C ASP A 221 56.27 -2.20 22.81
N ARG A 222 56.17 -2.38 24.13
CA ARG A 222 54.98 -2.06 24.93
C ARG A 222 54.83 -0.56 25.18
N TYR A 223 55.91 0.15 25.53
CA TYR A 223 55.86 1.52 26.06
C TYR A 223 56.47 2.60 25.14
N ARG A 224 57.07 2.26 23.98
CA ARG A 224 57.61 3.24 23.01
C ARG A 224 56.59 4.26 22.49
N PHE A 225 55.29 4.00 22.63
CA PHE A 225 54.24 4.94 22.25
C PHE A 225 54.07 6.11 23.22
N LEU A 226 54.67 6.05 24.42
CA LEU A 226 54.58 7.10 25.43
C LEU A 226 55.36 8.36 25.04
N ILE A 227 56.41 8.24 24.22
CA ILE A 227 57.31 9.33 23.82
C ILE A 227 57.57 9.22 22.31
N ASP A 228 57.53 10.34 21.59
CA ASP A 228 57.83 10.36 20.17
C ASP A 228 59.35 10.18 19.92
N GLY A 229 59.71 9.48 18.85
CA GLY A 229 61.11 9.28 18.40
C GLY A 229 61.73 7.92 18.70
N ILE A 230 61.13 7.09 19.56
CA ILE A 230 61.65 5.75 19.90
C ILE A 230 61.23 4.72 18.84
N LYS A 231 62.21 4.00 18.30
CA LYS A 231 61.99 2.97 17.26
C LYS A 231 61.53 1.64 17.89
N PRO A 232 60.98 0.70 17.09
CA PRO A 232 60.70 -0.67 17.57
C PRO A 232 61.97 -1.38 18.04
N SER A 233 61.82 -2.36 18.93
CA SER A 233 62.92 -3.08 19.60
C SER A 233 64.05 -3.55 18.68
N HIS A 234 63.71 -4.05 17.49
CA HIS A 234 64.67 -4.57 16.50
C HIS A 234 65.51 -3.51 15.76
N LYS A 235 65.34 -2.19 16.03
CA LYS A 235 66.03 -1.09 15.31
C LYS A 235 66.80 -0.11 16.19
N GLU A 236 66.81 -0.28 17.51
CA GLU A 236 67.44 0.63 18.47
C GLU A 236 67.98 -0.18 19.66
N ASP A 237 69.00 0.33 20.37
CA ASP A 237 69.41 -0.30 21.62
C ASP A 237 68.24 -0.24 22.61
N CYS A 238 67.64 -1.41 22.86
CA CYS A 238 66.49 -1.54 23.74
C CYS A 238 66.79 -1.07 25.17
N ARG A 239 68.06 -1.13 25.62
CA ARG A 239 68.47 -0.65 26.95
C ARG A 239 68.48 0.87 27.01
N GLU A 240 69.09 1.53 26.03
CA GLU A 240 69.11 2.99 25.94
C GLU A 240 67.70 3.56 25.73
N ALA A 241 66.91 2.95 24.83
CA ALA A 241 65.50 3.30 24.63
C ALA A 241 64.67 3.15 25.91
N SER A 242 64.82 2.04 26.65
CA SER A 242 64.16 1.86 27.95
C SER A 242 64.60 2.89 29.00
N ALA A 243 65.88 3.27 29.00
CA ALA A 243 66.39 4.30 29.89
C ALA A 243 65.81 5.70 29.55
N LYS A 244 65.67 6.04 28.25
CA LYS A 244 64.97 7.26 27.80
C LYS A 244 63.50 7.27 28.23
N ILE A 245 62.79 6.14 28.10
CA ILE A 245 61.39 6.00 28.54
C ILE A 245 61.27 6.24 30.05
N CYS A 246 62.07 5.54 30.86
CA CYS A 246 62.01 5.70 32.31
C CYS A 246 62.42 7.12 32.74
N LYS A 247 63.48 7.70 32.15
CA LYS A 247 63.94 9.05 32.54
C LYS A 247 62.92 10.14 32.23
N SER A 248 62.19 10.05 31.12
CA SER A 248 61.21 11.07 30.71
C SER A 248 59.83 10.91 31.39
N VAL A 249 59.36 9.67 31.60
CA VAL A 249 58.03 9.41 32.17
C VAL A 249 58.06 9.18 33.68
N LEU A 250 59.13 8.55 34.19
CA LEU A 250 59.28 8.13 35.59
C LEU A 250 60.31 8.95 36.39
N ALA A 251 61.05 9.87 35.73
CA ALA A 251 62.02 10.84 36.26
C ALA A 251 62.55 10.65 37.70
N ASN A 252 61.73 10.98 38.71
CA ASN A 252 62.10 11.00 40.13
C ASN A 252 61.57 9.81 40.95
N THR A 253 61.13 8.74 40.30
CA THR A 253 60.57 7.55 40.97
C THR A 253 61.58 6.39 41.03
N ASP A 254 61.42 5.54 42.03
CA ASP A 254 62.37 4.47 42.37
C ASP A 254 62.26 3.27 41.41
N TYR A 255 63.01 3.28 40.30
CA TYR A 255 63.15 2.19 39.33
C TYR A 255 64.61 1.75 39.18
N GLN A 256 64.85 0.53 38.66
CA GLN A 256 66.22 0.03 38.39
C GLN A 256 66.37 -0.58 36.98
N LEU A 257 67.53 -0.35 36.37
CA LEU A 257 67.91 -0.89 35.06
C LEU A 257 68.99 -1.97 35.23
N GLY A 258 68.62 -3.25 35.06
CA GLY A 258 69.55 -4.36 35.19
C GLY A 258 70.37 -4.63 33.92
N LYS A 259 71.07 -5.77 33.88
CA LYS A 259 71.83 -6.16 32.67
C LYS A 259 70.94 -6.54 31.48
N THR A 260 69.76 -7.12 31.73
CA THR A 260 68.87 -7.66 30.66
C THR A 260 67.39 -7.29 30.84
N LYS A 261 67.03 -6.59 31.92
CA LYS A 261 65.64 -6.30 32.31
C LYS A 261 65.49 -4.94 32.98
N VAL A 262 64.31 -4.34 32.81
CA VAL A 262 63.82 -3.19 33.58
C VAL A 262 63.10 -3.71 34.83
N PHE A 263 63.35 -3.09 35.98
CA PHE A 263 62.78 -3.44 37.27
C PHE A 263 61.95 -2.27 37.80
N LEU A 264 60.66 -2.52 38.05
CA LEU A 264 59.68 -1.53 38.47
C LEU A 264 58.96 -1.96 39.76
N LYS A 265 58.51 -0.96 40.52
CA LYS A 265 57.52 -1.13 41.59
C LYS A 265 56.11 -1.11 41.01
N ASP A 266 55.17 -1.77 41.68
CA ASP A 266 53.77 -1.93 41.21
C ASP A 266 53.14 -0.57 40.82
N ALA A 267 53.37 0.48 41.62
CA ALA A 267 52.84 1.82 41.37
C ALA A 267 53.35 2.44 40.05
N GLN A 268 54.60 2.17 39.64
CA GLN A 268 55.17 2.72 38.41
C GLN A 268 54.66 1.98 37.18
N ASP A 269 54.53 0.65 37.25
CA ASP A 269 54.00 -0.15 36.14
C ASP A 269 52.52 0.17 35.88
N VAL A 270 51.72 0.34 36.94
CA VAL A 270 50.34 0.85 36.84
C VAL A 270 50.29 2.23 36.21
N TYR A 271 51.18 3.15 36.61
CA TYR A 271 51.24 4.51 36.03
C TYR A 271 51.64 4.50 34.54
N LEU A 272 52.62 3.68 34.15
CA LEU A 272 53.00 3.50 32.74
C LEU A 272 51.84 2.94 31.90
N GLU A 273 51.09 1.97 32.42
CA GLU A 273 49.91 1.42 31.72
C GLU A 273 48.77 2.43 31.59
N GLN A 274 48.49 3.23 32.63
CA GLN A 274 47.49 4.29 32.55
C GLN A 274 47.82 5.33 31.46
N LEU A 275 49.07 5.79 31.41
CA LEU A 275 49.52 6.70 30.34
C LEU A 275 49.45 6.05 28.96
N ARG A 276 49.82 4.76 28.87
CA ARG A 276 49.78 3.99 27.62
C ARG A 276 48.34 3.86 27.11
N GLU A 277 47.39 3.55 27.99
CA GLU A 277 45.97 3.49 27.66
C GLU A 277 45.45 4.85 27.15
N GLN A 278 45.80 5.95 27.82
CA GLN A 278 45.42 7.30 27.38
C GLN A 278 46.00 7.71 26.01
N VAL A 279 47.26 7.33 25.72
CA VAL A 279 47.84 7.57 24.38
C VAL A 279 47.16 6.70 23.33
N LEU A 280 47.00 5.40 23.59
CA LEU A 280 46.35 4.47 22.67
C LEU A 280 44.91 4.89 22.37
N ALA A 281 44.11 5.25 23.39
CA ALA A 281 42.76 5.76 23.21
C ALA A 281 42.71 6.97 22.26
N ARG A 282 43.60 7.97 22.45
CA ARG A 282 43.68 9.14 21.55
C ARG A 282 44.03 8.76 20.11
N LYS A 283 44.99 7.86 19.89
CA LYS A 283 45.37 7.40 18.54
C LYS A 283 44.27 6.54 17.90
N ILE A 284 43.58 5.70 18.68
CA ILE A 284 42.42 4.91 18.23
C ILE A 284 41.27 5.82 17.79
N LEU A 285 40.97 6.89 18.53
CA LEU A 285 39.95 7.87 18.14
C LEU A 285 40.26 8.56 16.81
N ILE A 286 41.53 8.89 16.53
CA ILE A 286 41.96 9.43 15.23
C ILE A 286 41.73 8.40 14.12
N LEU A 287 42.13 7.14 14.33
CA LEU A 287 41.91 6.06 13.37
C LEU A 287 40.40 5.83 13.10
N GLN A 288 39.58 5.76 14.14
CA GLN A 288 38.13 5.61 14.04
C GLN A 288 37.49 6.80 13.31
N LYS A 289 37.91 8.04 13.60
CA LYS A 289 37.46 9.25 12.89
C LYS A 289 37.76 9.13 11.39
N SER A 290 38.99 8.78 11.03
CA SER A 290 39.40 8.63 9.63
C SER A 290 38.65 7.51 8.90
N ILE A 291 38.48 6.35 9.53
CA ILE A 291 37.71 5.23 8.94
C ILE A 291 36.24 5.60 8.75
N ARG A 292 35.59 6.21 9.76
CA ARG A 292 34.20 6.69 9.66
C ARG A 292 34.06 7.76 8.58
N GLY A 293 34.99 8.70 8.52
CA GLY A 293 35.05 9.76 7.50
C GLY A 293 35.30 9.24 6.08
N TRP A 294 36.00 8.11 5.92
CA TRP A 294 36.23 7.44 4.63
C TRP A 294 35.04 6.58 4.18
N ALA A 295 34.32 5.96 5.13
CA ALA A 295 33.21 5.06 4.87
C ALA A 295 31.88 5.80 4.62
N GLN A 296 31.58 6.84 5.40
CA GLN A 296 30.27 7.49 5.38
C GLN A 296 29.96 8.22 4.04
N PRO A 297 30.89 8.98 3.42
CA PRO A 297 30.65 9.59 2.11
C PRO A 297 30.45 8.57 0.99
N ARG A 298 31.14 7.41 1.04
CA ARG A 298 30.91 6.31 0.10
C ARG A 298 29.51 5.74 0.23
N LYS A 299 29.06 5.47 1.47
CA LYS A 299 27.70 4.97 1.75
C LYS A 299 26.64 5.97 1.29
N TYR A 300 26.82 7.26 1.60
CA TYR A 300 25.95 8.35 1.15
C TYR A 300 25.88 8.44 -0.38
N ASN A 301 27.03 8.46 -1.07
CA ASN A 301 27.09 8.53 -2.53
C ASN A 301 26.40 7.33 -3.19
N ARG A 302 26.56 6.12 -2.65
CA ARG A 302 25.84 4.92 -3.13
C ARG A 302 24.32 5.11 -3.07
N TYR A 303 23.79 5.55 -1.93
CA TYR A 303 22.34 5.81 -1.81
C TYR A 303 21.88 6.96 -2.71
N ARG A 304 22.65 8.05 -2.80
CA ARG A 304 22.34 9.19 -3.69
C ARG A 304 22.23 8.75 -5.14
N GLN A 305 23.16 7.92 -5.63
CA GLN A 305 23.10 7.42 -7.01
C GLN A 305 21.88 6.53 -7.24
N SER A 306 21.57 5.60 -6.33
CA SER A 306 20.33 4.79 -6.42
C SER A 306 19.06 5.66 -6.44
N SER A 307 19.00 6.70 -5.60
CA SER A 307 17.86 7.64 -5.59
C SER A 307 17.76 8.45 -6.88
N LEU A 308 18.87 8.91 -7.45
CA LEU A 308 18.88 9.67 -8.71
C LEU A 308 18.36 8.81 -9.88
N VAL A 309 18.75 7.53 -9.94
CA VAL A 309 18.22 6.58 -10.94
C VAL A 309 16.71 6.44 -10.81
N ILE A 310 16.19 6.15 -9.60
CA ILE A 310 14.74 6.00 -9.36
C ILE A 310 13.99 7.27 -9.77
N GLN A 311 14.50 8.45 -9.37
CA GLN A 311 13.88 9.73 -9.74
C GLN A 311 13.88 9.98 -11.26
N ALA A 312 14.96 9.64 -11.98
CA ALA A 312 15.03 9.78 -13.42
C ALA A 312 14.00 8.88 -14.15
N TYR A 313 13.91 7.60 -13.74
CA TYR A 313 12.91 6.68 -14.26
C TYR A 313 11.46 7.15 -13.96
N TRP A 314 11.20 7.65 -12.75
CA TRP A 314 9.90 8.18 -12.37
C TRP A 314 9.50 9.43 -13.18
N ARG A 315 10.39 10.42 -13.31
CA ARG A 315 10.17 11.61 -14.15
C ARG A 315 9.83 11.18 -15.59
N GLY A 316 10.62 10.28 -16.18
CA GLY A 316 10.36 9.74 -17.51
C GLY A 316 9.04 8.96 -17.64
N TYR A 317 8.64 8.20 -16.61
CA TYR A 317 7.35 7.51 -16.57
C TYR A 317 6.17 8.49 -16.59
N VAL A 318 6.21 9.55 -15.76
CA VAL A 318 5.13 10.55 -15.67
C VAL A 318 4.89 11.23 -17.02
N HIS A 319 5.96 11.68 -17.70
CA HIS A 319 5.83 12.30 -19.03
C HIS A 319 5.28 11.32 -20.08
N ARG A 320 5.79 10.07 -20.11
CA ARG A 320 5.29 9.04 -21.04
C ARG A 320 3.82 8.69 -20.79
N LYS A 321 3.37 8.64 -19.52
CA LYS A 321 1.95 8.41 -19.16
C LYS A 321 1.06 9.54 -19.67
N LYS A 322 1.44 10.81 -19.43
CA LYS A 322 0.72 12.00 -19.94
C LYS A 322 0.64 11.98 -21.47
N PHE A 323 1.74 11.70 -22.17
CA PHE A 323 1.78 11.63 -23.64
C PHE A 323 0.87 10.52 -24.21
N LYS A 324 0.84 9.33 -23.59
CA LYS A 324 -0.06 8.24 -24.02
C LYS A 324 -1.54 8.66 -23.93
N ILE A 325 -1.94 9.33 -22.85
CA ILE A 325 -3.31 9.84 -22.67
C ILE A 325 -3.64 10.89 -23.74
N MET A 326 -2.73 11.84 -23.97
CA MET A 326 -2.88 12.86 -25.03
C MET A 326 -3.03 12.22 -26.42
N LYS A 327 -2.16 11.26 -26.77
CA LYS A 327 -2.22 10.55 -28.05
C LYS A 327 -3.55 9.80 -28.23
N MET A 328 -4.04 9.11 -27.20
CA MET A 328 -5.36 8.46 -27.22
C MET A 328 -6.50 9.47 -27.39
N GLY A 329 -6.44 10.61 -26.71
CA GLY A 329 -7.42 11.69 -26.87
C GLY A 329 -7.46 12.23 -28.31
N PHE A 330 -6.28 12.47 -28.90
CA PHE A 330 -6.17 12.96 -30.28
C PHE A 330 -6.68 11.94 -31.31
N MET A 331 -6.34 10.65 -31.18
CA MET A 331 -6.87 9.61 -32.06
C MET A 331 -8.39 9.49 -31.98
N ARG A 332 -8.98 9.64 -30.78
CA ARG A 332 -10.45 9.69 -30.60
C ARG A 332 -11.06 10.93 -31.27
N LEU A 333 -10.44 12.09 -31.13
CA LEU A 333 -10.90 13.34 -31.77
C LEU A 333 -10.85 13.22 -33.31
N GLN A 334 -9.77 12.65 -33.87
CA GLN A 334 -9.64 12.37 -35.29
C GLN A 334 -10.75 11.42 -35.77
N ALA A 335 -11.01 10.32 -35.05
CA ALA A 335 -12.07 9.38 -35.39
C ALA A 335 -13.47 10.02 -35.36
N LEU A 336 -13.77 10.83 -34.33
CA LEU A 336 -15.04 11.57 -34.23
C LEU A 336 -15.21 12.60 -35.36
N TYR A 337 -14.14 13.29 -35.74
CA TYR A 337 -14.15 14.24 -36.85
C TYR A 337 -14.43 13.53 -38.19
N GLN A 338 -13.75 12.42 -38.47
CA GLN A 338 -13.98 11.63 -39.69
C GLN A 338 -15.39 11.03 -39.71
N ALA A 339 -15.87 10.48 -38.59
CA ALA A 339 -17.24 9.98 -38.46
C ALA A 339 -18.26 11.10 -38.75
N ARG A 340 -18.07 12.30 -38.19
CA ARG A 340 -18.95 13.46 -38.45
C ARG A 340 -18.95 13.88 -39.92
N LEU A 341 -17.79 13.93 -40.58
CA LEU A 341 -17.68 14.23 -42.01
C LEU A 341 -18.44 13.21 -42.87
N VAL A 342 -18.24 11.91 -42.60
CA VAL A 342 -18.91 10.82 -43.33
C VAL A 342 -20.42 10.87 -43.10
N SER A 343 -20.88 11.00 -41.85
CA SER A 343 -22.31 11.12 -41.51
C SER A 343 -22.96 12.34 -42.17
N HIS A 344 -22.28 13.49 -42.21
CA HIS A 344 -22.80 14.69 -42.86
C HIS A 344 -22.96 14.50 -44.38
N ARG A 345 -21.93 13.95 -45.05
CA ARG A 345 -21.99 13.61 -46.48
C ARG A 345 -23.12 12.62 -46.79
N TYR A 346 -23.24 11.57 -45.97
CA TYR A 346 -24.32 10.58 -46.08
C TYR A 346 -25.70 11.22 -45.92
N ASN A 347 -25.90 12.08 -44.91
CA ASN A 347 -27.17 12.74 -44.67
C ASN A 347 -27.59 13.67 -45.81
N ILE A 348 -26.64 14.42 -46.41
CA ILE A 348 -26.92 15.23 -47.62
C ILE A 348 -27.38 14.33 -48.77
N LEU A 349 -26.66 13.25 -49.05
CA LEU A 349 -27.00 12.32 -50.12
C LEU A 349 -28.36 11.65 -49.87
N ARG A 350 -28.60 11.17 -48.64
CA ARG A 350 -29.87 10.57 -48.22
C ARG A 350 -31.03 11.55 -48.41
N ASN A 351 -30.87 12.82 -48.01
CA ASN A 351 -31.92 13.83 -48.19
C ASN A 351 -32.20 14.11 -49.68
N LYS A 352 -31.16 14.18 -50.52
CA LYS A 352 -31.32 14.30 -51.99
C LYS A 352 -32.10 13.11 -52.57
N ILE A 353 -31.73 11.88 -52.20
CA ILE A 353 -32.41 10.64 -52.66
C ILE A 353 -33.85 10.57 -52.12
N THR A 354 -34.09 10.90 -50.85
CA THR A 354 -35.43 10.91 -50.25
C THR A 354 -36.34 11.95 -50.92
N ASN A 355 -35.81 13.14 -51.26
CA ASN A 355 -36.56 14.14 -52.01
C ASN A 355 -36.87 13.66 -53.44
N LEU A 356 -35.91 13.07 -54.15
CA LEU A 356 -36.15 12.45 -55.46
C LEU A 356 -37.24 11.37 -55.39
N GLN A 357 -37.13 10.44 -54.42
CA GLN A 357 -38.14 9.40 -54.18
C GLN A 357 -39.52 10.00 -53.86
N ARG A 358 -39.59 11.09 -53.09
CA ARG A 358 -40.84 11.82 -52.82
C ARG A 358 -41.44 12.40 -54.11
N PHE A 359 -40.63 13.02 -54.97
CA PHE A 359 -41.09 13.53 -56.26
C PHE A 359 -41.54 12.41 -57.20
N CYS A 360 -40.78 11.32 -57.34
CA CYS A 360 -41.15 10.17 -58.18
C CYS A 360 -42.46 9.51 -57.69
N ARG A 361 -42.60 9.27 -56.38
CA ARG A 361 -43.85 8.74 -55.79
C ARG A 361 -45.03 9.68 -56.04
N GLY A 362 -44.83 10.99 -55.89
CA GLY A 362 -45.84 12.01 -56.19
C GLY A 362 -46.24 12.05 -57.67
N TYR A 363 -45.27 11.96 -58.59
CA TYR A 363 -45.49 11.94 -60.03
C TYR A 363 -46.28 10.69 -60.46
N LEU A 364 -45.86 9.50 -60.03
CA LEU A 364 -46.58 8.24 -60.32
C LEU A 364 -48.02 8.25 -59.77
N SER A 365 -48.22 8.84 -58.59
CA SER A 365 -49.58 9.04 -58.02
C SER A 365 -50.42 9.97 -58.91
N ARG A 366 -49.87 11.12 -59.32
CA ARG A 366 -50.54 12.09 -60.21
C ARG A 366 -50.82 11.53 -61.61
N GLN A 367 -49.94 10.68 -62.16
CA GLN A 367 -50.15 10.02 -63.45
C GLN A 367 -51.27 8.96 -63.39
N ASN A 368 -51.46 8.32 -62.23
CA ASN A 368 -52.55 7.36 -62.01
C ASN A 368 -53.89 8.03 -61.64
N TYR A 369 -53.87 9.26 -61.13
CA TYR A 369 -55.08 10.01 -60.80
C TYR A 369 -56.06 10.19 -61.97
N PRO A 370 -55.69 10.69 -63.18
CA PRO A 370 -56.62 10.86 -64.29
C PRO A 370 -57.15 9.51 -64.80
N LYS A 371 -56.37 8.43 -64.73
CA LYS A 371 -56.86 7.08 -65.06
C LYS A 371 -58.00 6.65 -64.13
N LYS A 372 -57.85 6.88 -62.82
CA LYS A 372 -58.90 6.64 -61.82
C LYS A 372 -60.10 7.59 -61.99
N LEU A 373 -59.85 8.89 -62.20
CA LEU A 373 -60.90 9.88 -62.39
C LEU A 373 -61.73 9.61 -63.64
N ASN A 374 -61.11 9.27 -64.77
CA ASN A 374 -61.82 8.93 -66.00
C ASN A 374 -62.68 7.66 -65.82
N ALA A 375 -62.17 6.63 -65.13
CA ALA A 375 -62.98 5.46 -64.79
C ALA A 375 -64.20 5.83 -63.93
N ILE A 376 -64.03 6.69 -62.92
CA ILE A 376 -65.13 7.21 -62.10
C ILE A 376 -66.13 8.02 -62.94
N LEU A 377 -65.66 8.92 -63.81
CA LEU A 377 -66.50 9.76 -64.67
C LEU A 377 -67.30 8.94 -65.68
N VAL A 378 -66.70 7.89 -66.27
CA VAL A 378 -67.40 6.96 -67.18
C VAL A 378 -68.49 6.19 -66.44
N ILE A 379 -68.20 5.67 -65.24
CA ILE A 379 -69.20 5.01 -64.39
C ILE A 379 -70.33 5.98 -64.02
N GLN A 380 -70.00 7.20 -63.59
CA GLN A 380 -70.98 8.24 -63.24
C GLN A 380 -71.82 8.66 -64.46
N ALA A 381 -71.24 8.78 -65.65
CA ALA A 381 -71.96 9.08 -66.88
C ALA A 381 -72.93 7.95 -67.24
N GLY A 382 -72.49 6.69 -67.17
CA GLY A 382 -73.36 5.51 -67.36
C GLY A 382 -74.54 5.49 -66.38
N VAL A 383 -74.29 5.75 -65.09
CA VAL A 383 -75.34 5.83 -64.06
C VAL A 383 -76.30 7.00 -64.31
N ARG A 384 -75.81 8.19 -64.65
CA ARG A 384 -76.65 9.36 -65.00
C ARG A 384 -77.54 9.06 -66.22
N THR A 385 -76.98 8.46 -67.27
CA THR A 385 -77.72 8.04 -68.47
C THR A 385 -78.78 6.99 -68.15
N PHE A 386 -78.47 6.01 -67.29
CA PHE A 386 -79.44 5.01 -66.83
C PHE A 386 -80.62 5.65 -66.07
N ILE A 387 -80.33 6.60 -65.17
CA ILE A 387 -81.36 7.38 -64.45
C ILE A 387 -82.23 8.18 -65.44
N ALA A 388 -81.60 8.88 -66.40
CA ALA A 388 -82.30 9.67 -67.41
C ALA A 388 -83.19 8.82 -68.34
N GLN A 389 -82.71 7.63 -68.75
CA GLN A 389 -83.51 6.68 -69.54
C GLN A 389 -84.70 6.14 -68.72
N LYS A 390 -84.51 5.88 -67.42
CA LYS A 390 -85.57 5.42 -66.52
C LYS A 390 -86.64 6.50 -66.29
N THR A 391 -86.24 7.76 -66.15
CA THR A 391 -87.20 8.88 -66.02
C THR A 391 -87.88 9.22 -67.33
N TYR A 392 -87.19 9.23 -68.48
CA TYR A 392 -87.80 9.41 -69.80
C TYR A 392 -88.85 8.33 -70.09
N LYS A 393 -88.54 7.05 -69.84
CA LYS A 393 -89.53 5.96 -69.98
C LYS A 393 -90.78 6.20 -69.13
N ARG A 394 -90.62 6.69 -67.89
CA ARG A 394 -91.76 7.05 -67.01
C ARG A 394 -92.57 8.22 -67.59
N MET A 395 -91.92 9.30 -68.00
CA MET A 395 -92.59 10.49 -68.56
C MET A 395 -93.28 10.19 -69.91
N LYS A 396 -92.70 9.32 -70.75
CA LYS A 396 -93.35 8.89 -72.01
C LYS A 396 -94.67 8.18 -71.74
N ILE A 397 -94.67 7.22 -70.81
CA ILE A 397 -95.89 6.48 -70.39
C ILE A 397 -96.93 7.44 -69.80
N GLU A 398 -96.51 8.48 -69.08
CA GLU A 398 -97.42 9.50 -68.55
C GLU A 398 -97.99 10.41 -69.64
N SER A 399 -97.16 10.84 -70.61
CA SER A 399 -97.58 11.67 -71.75
C SER A 399 -98.55 10.94 -72.68
N GLU A 400 -98.31 9.65 -72.94
CA GLU A 400 -99.22 8.79 -73.70
C GLU A 400 -100.61 8.75 -73.04
N LYS A 401 -100.67 8.56 -71.72
CA LYS A 401 -101.92 8.63 -70.94
C LYS A 401 -102.58 10.02 -70.99
N ARG A 402 -101.80 11.10 -70.92
CA ARG A 402 -102.33 12.48 -70.99
C ARG A 402 -102.97 12.78 -72.36
N MET A 403 -102.33 12.40 -73.47
CA MET A 403 -102.92 12.55 -74.81
C MET A 403 -104.15 11.67 -75.05
N GLU A 404 -104.31 10.59 -74.29
CA GLU A 404 -105.52 9.77 -74.29
C GLU A 404 -106.69 10.51 -73.61
N VAL A 405 -106.42 11.16 -72.47
CA VAL A 405 -107.39 12.01 -71.76
C VAL A 405 -107.77 13.26 -72.57
N GLU A 406 -106.81 13.97 -73.17
CA GLU A 406 -107.09 15.17 -73.98
C GLU A 406 -107.95 14.88 -75.21
N ARG A 407 -107.76 13.71 -75.86
CA ARG A 407 -108.63 13.29 -76.97
C ARG A 407 -110.07 13.12 -76.52
N PHE A 408 -110.30 12.55 -75.34
CA PHE A 408 -111.63 12.38 -74.75
C PHE A 408 -112.32 13.74 -74.51
N ILE A 409 -111.60 14.71 -73.94
CA ILE A 409 -112.11 16.07 -73.68
C ILE A 409 -112.44 16.82 -74.99
N LEU A 410 -111.62 16.66 -76.03
CA LEU A 410 -111.82 17.35 -77.31
C LEU A 410 -113.05 16.84 -78.08
N GLU A 411 -113.38 15.55 -77.99
CA GLU A 411 -114.63 15.02 -78.54
C GLU A 411 -115.86 15.59 -77.84
N GLU A 412 -115.78 15.79 -76.52
CA GLU A 412 -116.86 16.37 -75.72
C GLU A 412 -117.10 17.86 -76.04
N GLN A 413 -116.03 18.67 -76.17
CA GLN A 413 -116.15 20.09 -76.55
C GLN A 413 -116.78 20.30 -77.94
N LYS A 414 -116.41 19.49 -78.95
CA LYS A 414 -117.01 19.56 -80.30
C LYS A 414 -118.52 19.32 -80.29
N ARG A 415 -119.00 18.49 -79.35
CA ARG A 415 -120.42 18.18 -79.18
C ARG A 415 -121.21 19.40 -78.69
N LEU A 416 -120.60 20.21 -77.81
CA LEU A 416 -121.19 21.43 -77.25
C LEU A 416 -121.20 22.60 -78.26
N GLU A 417 -120.13 22.79 -79.04
CA GLU A 417 -120.05 23.87 -80.04
C GLU A 417 -121.18 23.82 -81.08
N LEU A 418 -121.58 22.62 -81.50
CA LEU A 418 -122.61 22.42 -82.52
C LEU A 418 -123.99 22.94 -82.05
N GLN A 419 -124.30 22.83 -80.75
CA GLN A 419 -125.55 23.36 -80.19
C GLN A 419 -125.58 24.89 -80.23
N VAL A 420 -124.49 25.56 -79.86
CA VAL A 420 -124.41 27.04 -79.81
C VAL A 420 -124.49 27.68 -81.20
N LYS A 421 -123.95 27.02 -82.23
CA LYS A 421 -123.86 27.57 -83.60
C LYS A 421 -125.23 27.75 -84.26
N ASN A 422 -126.20 26.89 -83.93
CA ASN A 422 -127.56 26.97 -84.48
C ASN A 422 -128.35 28.17 -83.92
N ALA A 423 -128.18 28.51 -82.64
CA ALA A 423 -128.90 29.62 -82.00
C ALA A 423 -128.55 30.99 -82.61
N LYS A 424 -127.29 31.22 -83.03
CA LYS A 424 -126.85 32.51 -83.59
C LYS A 424 -127.45 32.84 -84.97
N ARG A 425 -127.94 31.86 -85.73
CA ARG A 425 -128.46 32.09 -87.11
C ARG A 425 -129.82 32.77 -87.13
N ALA A 426 -130.69 32.53 -86.14
CA ALA A 426 -132.04 33.08 -86.11
C ALA A 426 -132.09 34.61 -85.93
N LYS A 427 -131.18 35.17 -85.12
CA LYS A 427 -131.21 36.59 -84.72
C LYS A 427 -130.86 37.59 -85.83
N LYS A 428 -130.24 37.15 -86.93
CA LYS A 428 -129.71 38.03 -87.99
C LYS A 428 -130.71 38.34 -89.12
N ASN A 429 -131.81 37.60 -89.23
CA ASN A 429 -132.79 37.80 -90.30
C ASN A 429 -133.79 38.94 -90.03
N THR A 430 -133.95 39.38 -88.77
CA THR A 430 -134.94 40.41 -88.39
C THR A 430 -134.48 41.83 -88.67
N GLU A 431 -133.20 42.18 -88.45
CA GLU A 431 -132.67 43.53 -88.67
C GLU A 431 -132.75 44.00 -90.13
N ARG A 432 -132.72 43.06 -91.09
CA ARG A 432 -132.59 43.37 -92.51
C ARG A 432 -133.84 44.00 -93.13
N SER A 433 -135.02 43.73 -92.56
CA SER A 433 -136.31 44.14 -93.14
C SER A 433 -136.76 45.56 -92.74
N TYR A 434 -136.05 46.23 -91.82
CA TYR A 434 -136.44 47.53 -91.28
C TYR A 434 -135.95 48.72 -92.11
N ASN A 435 -134.71 48.66 -92.63
CA ASN A 435 -134.07 49.81 -93.28
C ASN A 435 -134.55 50.11 -94.71
N GLU A 436 -135.05 49.12 -95.44
CA GLU A 436 -135.46 49.28 -96.85
C GLU A 436 -136.71 50.17 -97.02
N ARG A 437 -137.51 50.33 -95.97
CA ARG A 437 -138.80 51.05 -96.03
C ARG A 437 -138.69 52.57 -95.87
N LEU A 438 -137.54 53.10 -95.42
CA LEU A 438 -137.40 54.53 -95.10
C LEU A 438 -137.08 55.42 -96.32
N GLN A 439 -136.23 54.95 -97.24
CA GLN A 439 -135.69 55.77 -98.34
C GLN A 439 -136.69 56.01 -99.47
N GLN A 440 -137.69 55.14 -99.63
CA GLN A 440 -138.63 55.20 -100.76
C GLN A 440 -139.57 56.42 -100.70
N LEU A 441 -139.82 56.95 -99.50
CA LEU A 441 -140.64 58.13 -99.24
C LEU A 441 -139.94 59.47 -99.60
N GLU A 442 -138.62 59.47 -99.73
CA GLU A 442 -137.84 60.71 -99.91
C GLU A 442 -137.72 61.14 -101.38
N ILE A 443 -138.01 60.21 -102.31
CA ILE A 443 -137.90 60.41 -103.76
C ILE A 443 -139.15 61.11 -104.33
N GLU A 444 -140.36 60.74 -103.87
CA GLU A 444 -141.63 61.29 -104.41
C GLU A 444 -141.75 62.82 -104.24
N ARG A 445 -141.19 63.39 -103.16
CA ARG A 445 -141.43 64.79 -102.80
C ARG A 445 -140.84 65.81 -103.78
N ARG A 446 -139.77 65.48 -104.52
CA ARG A 446 -139.09 66.43 -105.43
C ARG A 446 -139.69 66.48 -106.84
N GLU A 447 -140.38 65.44 -107.29
CA GLU A 447 -140.96 65.42 -108.64
C GLU A 447 -142.26 66.22 -108.76
N ALA A 448 -142.89 66.57 -107.63
CA ALA A 448 -144.08 67.41 -107.59
C ALA A 448 -143.77 68.89 -107.91
N GLU A 449 -142.74 69.47 -107.28
CA GLU A 449 -142.36 70.89 -107.45
C GLU A 449 -142.01 71.28 -108.90
N LYS A 450 -141.66 70.28 -109.73
CA LYS A 450 -141.20 70.50 -111.11
C LYS A 450 -142.35 70.67 -112.12
N ARG A 451 -143.59 70.30 -111.78
CA ARG A 451 -144.74 70.35 -112.72
C ARG A 451 -145.52 71.66 -112.66
N GLU A 452 -145.53 72.31 -111.50
CA GLU A 452 -146.42 73.45 -111.24
C GLU A 452 -145.94 74.77 -111.86
N ARG A 453 -144.62 74.94 -112.08
CA ARG A 453 -144.07 76.20 -112.62
C ARG A 453 -144.30 76.42 -114.11
N ASP A 454 -144.42 75.36 -114.90
CA ASP A 454 -144.50 75.47 -116.37
C ASP A 454 -145.92 75.79 -116.88
N GLU A 455 -146.97 75.43 -116.14
CA GLU A 455 -148.36 75.77 -116.51
C GLU A 455 -148.71 77.25 -116.27
N VAL A 456 -148.03 77.91 -115.33
CA VAL A 456 -148.41 79.25 -114.84
C VAL A 456 -148.22 80.36 -115.88
N ARG A 457 -147.28 80.26 -116.84
CA ARG A 457 -146.97 81.38 -117.75
C ARG A 457 -147.48 81.31 -119.17
N LYS A 458 -147.82 80.15 -119.73
CA LYS A 458 -148.56 80.06 -121.01
C LYS A 458 -149.94 80.72 -120.95
N LYS A 459 -150.51 80.91 -119.74
CA LYS A 459 -151.78 81.63 -119.52
C LYS A 459 -151.66 83.16 -119.61
N ARG A 460 -150.46 83.75 -119.74
CA ARG A 460 -150.29 85.21 -119.79
C ARG A 460 -150.52 85.83 -121.18
N ASP A 461 -150.60 85.02 -122.23
CA ASP A 461 -150.65 85.49 -123.63
C ASP A 461 -152.08 85.65 -124.20
N ILE A 462 -153.14 85.29 -123.46
CA ILE A 462 -154.52 85.12 -124.00
C ILE A 462 -155.56 86.11 -123.44
N ILE A 463 -155.20 86.97 -122.48
CA ILE A 463 -156.05 88.05 -121.93
C ILE A 463 -155.22 89.34 -121.94
N MET A 464 -154.92 89.97 -123.09
CA MET A 464 -155.77 90.45 -124.18
C MET A 464 -156.78 91.52 -123.74
N ASN A 465 -156.63 92.74 -124.30
CA ASN A 465 -157.62 93.71 -124.81
C ASN A 465 -159.02 93.94 -124.19
N ALA A 466 -159.45 93.23 -123.15
CA ALA A 466 -160.69 93.48 -122.42
C ALA A 466 -160.53 94.69 -121.48
N LYS A 467 -160.51 95.89 -122.06
CA LYS A 467 -160.71 97.16 -121.34
C LYS A 467 -162.10 97.18 -120.69
N HIS A 468 -162.17 97.91 -119.57
CA HIS A 468 -163.36 98.56 -118.97
C HIS A 468 -164.39 97.69 -118.24
N SER A 469 -164.93 98.29 -117.15
CA SER A 469 -166.22 98.05 -116.51
C SER A 469 -166.53 96.62 -116.04
N ASN A 470 -166.74 96.31 -114.76
CA ASN A 470 -167.17 97.08 -113.59
C ASN A 470 -166.52 96.40 -112.35
N ASP A 471 -166.09 97.09 -111.31
CA ASP A 471 -166.88 97.91 -110.37
C ASP A 471 -168.07 97.16 -109.73
N TYR A 472 -168.35 97.26 -108.43
CA TYR A 472 -167.56 97.68 -107.26
C TYR A 472 -168.44 97.30 -106.05
N TYR A 473 -167.86 96.89 -104.90
CA TYR A 473 -168.59 96.37 -103.71
C TYR A 473 -169.35 95.04 -103.95
N ASN A 474 -169.22 93.99 -103.11
CA ASN A 474 -169.52 93.81 -101.67
C ASN A 474 -171.02 93.52 -101.42
N LYS A 475 -171.32 92.84 -100.29
CA LYS A 475 -172.63 92.36 -99.79
C LYS A 475 -173.08 90.96 -100.26
N ASP A 476 -173.84 90.19 -99.47
CA ASP A 476 -174.48 90.46 -98.16
C ASP A 476 -174.01 89.51 -97.02
N ASP A 477 -174.29 89.93 -95.77
CA ASP A 477 -173.83 89.34 -94.50
C ASP A 477 -174.46 87.98 -94.12
N THR A 478 -173.78 87.20 -93.24
CA THR A 478 -174.29 86.35 -92.11
C THR A 478 -173.24 85.28 -91.69
N ASN A 479 -173.00 84.92 -90.41
CA ASN A 479 -173.15 85.61 -89.10
C ASN A 479 -172.22 84.91 -88.03
N LEU A 480 -172.06 85.50 -86.83
CA LEU A 480 -171.14 85.11 -85.71
C LEU A 480 -171.40 83.71 -85.06
N VAL A 481 -170.54 83.27 -84.09
CA VAL A 481 -170.55 82.05 -83.19
C VAL A 481 -169.40 81.05 -83.48
N ASP A 482 -168.64 80.40 -82.56
CA ASP A 482 -168.30 80.60 -81.12
C ASP A 482 -167.05 79.73 -80.71
N GLU A 483 -166.69 79.65 -79.41
CA GLU A 483 -165.59 78.89 -78.77
C GLU A 483 -165.64 77.34 -78.92
N MET A 484 -164.48 76.65 -78.96
CA MET A 484 -164.44 75.16 -78.92
C MET A 484 -163.37 74.55 -78.00
N LEU A 485 -163.87 73.86 -76.98
CA LEU A 485 -163.23 72.86 -76.10
C LEU A 485 -162.88 71.58 -76.93
N ILE A 486 -162.14 70.55 -76.46
CA ILE A 486 -162.43 69.69 -75.31
C ILE A 486 -161.17 68.95 -74.80
N GLN A 487 -161.19 68.76 -73.48
CA GLN A 487 -160.40 67.87 -72.63
C GLN A 487 -159.94 66.53 -73.24
N SER A 488 -158.91 65.96 -72.62
CA SER A 488 -158.95 64.66 -71.92
C SER A 488 -157.79 63.70 -72.24
N ASN A 489 -157.34 63.11 -71.14
CA ASN A 489 -156.71 61.81 -71.00
C ASN A 489 -155.26 61.60 -71.46
N ASN A 490 -154.68 60.61 -70.78
CA ASN A 490 -153.62 59.77 -71.29
C ASN A 490 -152.24 60.44 -71.39
N SER A 491 -151.64 60.73 -70.23
CA SER A 491 -150.18 60.64 -70.07
C SER A 491 -149.76 59.16 -70.20
N ILE A 492 -148.92 58.90 -71.18
CA ILE A 492 -148.83 57.64 -71.94
C ILE A 492 -147.38 57.48 -72.41
N LYS A 493 -146.79 56.28 -72.53
CA LYS A 493 -147.21 54.91 -72.14
C LYS A 493 -145.97 54.19 -71.54
N TYR A 494 -146.07 53.18 -70.68
CA TYR A 494 -146.75 51.86 -70.81
C TYR A 494 -146.23 51.01 -71.98
#